data_AF-A0A9X8DY59-F1
#
_entry.id   AF-A0A9X8DY59-F1
#
_cell.length_a   1.000
_cell.length_b   1.000
_cell.length_c   1.000
_cell.angle_alpha   90.00
_cell.angle_beta   90.00
_cell.angle_gamma   90.00
#
_symmetry.space_group_name_H-M   'P 1'
#
loop_
_entity.id
_entity.type
_entity.pdbx_description
1 polymer ?
#
loop_
_entity_poly.entity_id
_entity_poly.type
_entity_poly.pdbx_seq_one_letter_code
_entity_poly.pdbx_strand_id
1 'polypeptide(L)'
;YSKFADYDQVNKLTEKALALVGIATYLAPGNNVEDQVHSLLREKFGDKLAAIQKGNTQVLTELFASSAPKFILASVAADAEDVSKDALAFQTKLFLDLVQVHSSLPALRSYIKLYRSIDAAKLARFRSTDVAAVVAEAMHLKVVADKVNSDVHFYLTNDLIKIDEQKREQRNGQYFLSQIAKLQRVVDTCHAQTHVL
;
A
#
# COMPACT_ATOMS: atom_id res chain seq x y z
N TYR A 1 -21.29 22.07 -27.11
CA TYR A 1 -20.43 21.02 -26.50
C TYR A 1 -20.10 21.45 -25.08
N SER A 2 -20.61 20.69 -24.12
CA SER A 2 -20.93 21.13 -22.77
C SER A 2 -19.75 21.01 -21.82
N LYS A 3 -18.93 22.07 -21.70
CA LYS A 3 -17.87 22.13 -20.67
C LYS A 3 -18.40 21.92 -19.23
N PHE A 4 -19.68 22.23 -18.99
CA PHE A 4 -20.34 22.03 -17.70
C PHE A 4 -20.75 20.57 -17.45
N ALA A 5 -21.23 19.85 -18.47
CA ALA A 5 -21.52 18.41 -18.33
C ALA A 5 -20.24 17.60 -18.10
N ASP A 6 -19.13 18.03 -18.72
CA ASP A 6 -17.81 17.45 -18.49
C ASP A 6 -17.31 17.75 -17.07
N TYR A 7 -17.53 18.96 -16.55
CA TYR A 7 -17.09 19.36 -15.21
C TYR A 7 -17.73 18.54 -14.09
N ASP A 8 -19.04 18.34 -14.13
CA ASP A 8 -19.74 17.53 -13.12
C ASP A 8 -19.33 16.05 -13.19
N GLN A 9 -19.07 15.52 -14.39
CA GLN A 9 -18.56 14.16 -14.57
C GLN A 9 -17.14 14.02 -14.02
N VAL A 10 -16.28 14.99 -14.29
CA VAL A 10 -14.89 15.04 -13.77
C VAL A 10 -14.90 15.15 -12.25
N ASN A 11 -15.79 15.95 -11.66
CA ASN A 11 -15.92 16.06 -10.21
C ASN A 11 -16.35 14.72 -9.58
N LYS A 12 -17.36 14.05 -10.15
CA LYS A 12 -17.79 12.72 -9.68
C LYS A 12 -16.67 11.69 -9.79
N LEU A 13 -15.89 11.73 -10.88
CA LEU A 13 -14.77 10.82 -11.07
C LEU A 13 -13.63 11.11 -10.08
N THR A 14 -13.36 12.38 -9.79
CA THR A 14 -12.42 12.80 -8.75
C THR A 14 -12.83 12.31 -7.37
N GLU A 15 -14.12 12.40 -7.02
CA GLU A 15 -14.63 11.88 -5.75
C GLU A 15 -14.48 10.36 -5.63
N LYS A 16 -14.76 9.62 -6.71
CA LYS A 16 -14.53 8.17 -6.76
C LYS A 16 -13.05 7.82 -6.63
N ALA A 17 -12.18 8.57 -7.31
CA ALA A 17 -10.75 8.39 -7.20
C ALA A 17 -10.25 8.64 -5.77
N LEU A 18 -10.72 9.71 -5.11
CA LEU A 18 -10.41 9.99 -3.70
C LEU A 18 -10.88 8.87 -2.77
N ALA A 19 -12.08 8.32 -2.97
CA ALA A 19 -12.57 7.19 -2.19
C ALA A 19 -11.69 5.94 -2.34
N LEU A 20 -11.25 5.62 -3.57
CA LEU A 20 -10.33 4.51 -3.83
C LEU A 20 -8.94 4.74 -3.22
N VAL A 21 -8.44 5.99 -3.24
CA VAL A 21 -7.20 6.35 -2.53
C VAL A 21 -7.34 6.09 -1.03
N GLY A 22 -8.46 6.46 -0.42
CA GLY A 22 -8.70 6.16 1.00
C GLY A 22 -8.71 4.67 1.32
N ILE A 23 -9.30 3.85 0.46
CA ILE A 23 -9.25 2.38 0.58
C ILE A 23 -7.81 1.87 0.45
N ALA A 24 -7.05 2.39 -0.52
CA ALA A 24 -5.66 1.99 -0.73
C ALA A 24 -4.76 2.38 0.45
N THR A 25 -4.94 3.56 1.04
CA THR A 25 -4.20 3.98 2.24
C THR A 25 -4.52 3.10 3.46
N TYR A 26 -5.76 2.61 3.57
CA TYR A 26 -6.13 1.65 4.61
C TYR A 26 -5.42 0.29 4.43
N LEU A 27 -5.37 -0.23 3.19
CA LEU A 27 -4.75 -1.53 2.88
C LEU A 27 -3.22 -1.49 2.88
N ALA A 28 -2.64 -0.36 2.48
CA ALA A 28 -1.20 -0.16 2.36
C ALA A 28 -0.76 1.04 3.23
N PRO A 29 -0.64 0.86 4.55
CA PRO A 29 -0.38 1.96 5.47
C PRO A 29 1.01 2.60 5.32
N GLY A 30 1.91 2.04 4.48
CA GLY A 30 3.26 2.58 4.22
C GLY A 30 3.30 3.74 3.22
N ASN A 31 2.28 3.87 2.38
CA ASN A 31 2.21 4.92 1.36
C ASN A 31 1.42 6.11 1.90
N ASN A 32 2.15 7.09 2.46
CA ASN A 32 1.56 8.36 2.84
C ASN A 32 1.21 9.17 1.59
N VAL A 33 0.01 9.72 1.56
CA VAL A 33 -0.41 10.65 0.52
C VAL A 33 0.04 12.06 0.89
N GLU A 34 0.11 12.97 -0.08
CA GLU A 34 0.38 14.38 0.19
C GLU A 34 -0.65 15.01 1.15
N ASP A 35 -0.22 15.92 2.02
CA ASP A 35 -1.03 16.53 3.08
C ASP A 35 -2.33 17.17 2.55
N GLN A 36 -2.28 17.76 1.35
CA GLN A 36 -3.46 18.35 0.71
C GLN A 36 -4.51 17.29 0.38
N VAL A 37 -4.10 16.15 -0.18
CA VAL A 37 -4.99 15.03 -0.51
C VAL A 37 -5.49 14.37 0.78
N HIS A 38 -4.64 14.25 1.79
CA HIS A 38 -5.03 13.75 3.10
C HIS A 38 -6.12 14.61 3.76
N SER A 39 -6.01 15.94 3.62
CA SER A 39 -7.01 16.88 4.13
C SER A 39 -8.35 16.72 3.41
N LEU A 40 -8.34 16.67 2.08
CA LEU A 40 -9.54 16.44 1.25
C LEU A 40 -10.21 15.10 1.55
N LEU A 41 -9.41 14.05 1.74
CA LEU A 41 -9.90 12.72 2.06
C LEU A 41 -10.60 12.70 3.42
N ARG A 42 -10.02 13.37 4.42
CA ARG A 42 -10.60 13.48 5.76
C ARG A 42 -11.89 14.30 5.75
N GLU A 43 -11.95 15.36 4.96
CA GLU A 43 -13.15 16.20 4.81
C GLU A 43 -14.34 15.43 4.20
N LYS A 44 -14.10 14.68 3.12
CA LYS A 44 -15.18 13.97 2.39
C LYS A 44 -15.52 12.59 2.93
N PHE A 45 -14.52 11.84 3.42
CA PHE A 45 -14.66 10.42 3.74
C PHE A 45 -14.17 10.06 5.15
N GLY A 46 -13.89 11.05 6.02
CA GLY A 46 -13.32 10.83 7.35
C GLY A 46 -14.10 9.84 8.21
N ASP A 47 -15.43 9.98 8.28
CA ASP A 47 -16.29 9.09 9.08
C ASP A 47 -16.29 7.65 8.55
N LYS A 48 -16.34 7.48 7.22
CA LYS A 48 -16.31 6.17 6.57
C LYS A 48 -14.96 5.49 6.81
N LEU A 49 -13.85 6.23 6.66
CA LEU A 49 -12.51 5.70 6.92
C LEU A 49 -12.29 5.36 8.39
N ALA A 50 -12.82 6.16 9.32
CA ALA A 50 -12.78 5.85 10.75
C ALA A 50 -13.59 4.57 11.07
N ALA A 51 -14.74 4.36 10.43
CA ALA A 51 -15.51 3.13 10.57
C ALA A 51 -14.74 1.91 10.01
N ILE A 52 -14.09 2.07 8.85
CA ILE A 52 -13.24 1.04 8.24
C ILE A 52 -12.06 0.68 9.15
N GLN A 53 -11.40 1.66 9.77
CA GLN A 53 -10.31 1.44 10.73
C GLN A 53 -10.75 0.65 11.97
N LYS A 54 -12.02 0.75 12.38
CA LYS A 54 -12.61 -0.05 13.46
C LYS A 54 -12.99 -1.47 13.03
N GLY A 55 -12.76 -1.84 11.76
CA GLY A 55 -13.06 -3.17 11.23
C GLY A 55 -14.45 -3.30 10.61
N ASN A 56 -15.15 -2.19 10.32
CA ASN A 56 -16.44 -2.27 9.63
C ASN A 56 -16.25 -2.56 8.13
N THR A 57 -16.29 -3.85 7.79
CA THR A 57 -16.15 -4.36 6.41
C THR A 57 -17.36 -4.04 5.52
N GLN A 58 -18.53 -3.72 6.09
CA GLN A 58 -19.71 -3.33 5.31
C GLN A 58 -19.49 -1.96 4.66
N VAL A 59 -19.04 -0.98 5.44
CA VAL A 59 -18.71 0.36 4.93
C VAL A 59 -17.61 0.30 3.87
N LEU A 60 -16.63 -0.58 4.05
CA LEU A 60 -15.58 -0.83 3.07
C LEU A 60 -16.16 -1.37 1.75
N THR A 61 -17.08 -2.32 1.84
CA THR A 61 -17.75 -2.96 0.69
C THR A 61 -18.59 -1.97 -0.09
N GLU A 62 -19.38 -1.14 0.61
CA GLU A 62 -20.21 -0.10 0.00
C GLU A 62 -19.37 0.98 -0.68
N LEU A 63 -18.27 1.39 -0.04
CA LEU A 63 -17.35 2.37 -0.60
C LEU A 63 -16.64 1.82 -1.84
N PHE A 64 -16.24 0.55 -1.83
CA PHE A 64 -15.69 -0.14 -2.99
C PHE A 64 -16.71 -0.23 -4.13
N ALA A 65 -17.93 -0.71 -3.87
CA ALA A 65 -18.96 -0.88 -4.90
C ALA A 65 -19.38 0.45 -5.56
N SER A 66 -19.41 1.55 -4.81
CA SER A 66 -19.76 2.88 -5.33
C SER A 66 -18.63 3.56 -6.11
N SER A 67 -17.39 3.29 -5.73
CA SER A 67 -16.20 4.00 -6.24
C SER A 67 -15.46 3.22 -7.33
N ALA A 68 -15.59 1.90 -7.33
CA ALA A 68 -14.96 1.04 -8.31
C ALA A 68 -15.44 1.36 -9.75
N PRO A 69 -14.56 1.18 -10.76
CA PRO A 69 -14.98 1.20 -12.15
C PRO A 69 -15.93 0.04 -12.44
N LYS A 70 -16.67 0.13 -13.55
CA LYS A 70 -17.54 -0.96 -14.00
C LYS A 70 -16.69 -2.18 -14.37
N PHE A 71 -16.95 -3.29 -13.70
CA PHE A 71 -16.25 -4.55 -13.96
C PHE A 71 -16.84 -5.26 -15.17
N ILE A 72 -15.99 -5.99 -15.89
CA ILE A 72 -16.37 -6.80 -17.04
C ILE A 72 -15.84 -8.21 -16.80
N LEU A 73 -16.68 -9.23 -16.99
CA LEU A 73 -16.26 -10.63 -16.99
C LEU A 73 -15.88 -11.03 -18.41
N ALA A 74 -14.72 -11.68 -18.57
CA ALA A 74 -14.25 -12.15 -19.88
C ALA A 74 -15.09 -13.31 -20.46
N SER A 75 -15.98 -13.91 -19.66
CA SER A 75 -16.69 -15.17 -19.94
C SER A 75 -18.13 -14.99 -20.45
N VAL A 76 -18.48 -13.85 -21.04
CA VAL A 76 -19.90 -13.49 -21.21
C VAL A 76 -20.38 -13.78 -22.63
N ALA A 77 -21.38 -14.66 -22.75
CA ALA A 77 -22.23 -14.75 -23.93
C ALA A 77 -23.06 -13.45 -24.03
N ALA A 78 -23.16 -12.88 -25.23
CA ALA A 78 -23.63 -11.52 -25.49
C ALA A 78 -25.06 -11.17 -24.98
N ASP A 79 -25.85 -12.16 -24.54
CA ASP A 79 -27.29 -12.04 -24.29
C ASP A 79 -27.70 -12.05 -22.80
N ALA A 80 -26.77 -11.99 -21.85
CA ALA A 80 -27.12 -12.02 -20.42
C ALA A 80 -27.22 -10.60 -19.82
N GLU A 81 -28.44 -10.18 -19.47
CA GLU A 81 -28.77 -8.82 -18.98
C GLU A 81 -28.19 -8.50 -17.58
N ASP A 82 -27.89 -9.49 -16.75
CA ASP A 82 -27.45 -9.31 -15.34
C ASP A 82 -25.93 -9.45 -15.08
N VAL A 83 -25.14 -9.66 -16.13
CA VAL A 83 -23.68 -9.92 -16.06
C VAL A 83 -22.91 -8.86 -15.26
N SER A 84 -23.33 -7.61 -15.34
CA SER A 84 -22.66 -6.48 -14.67
C SER A 84 -22.73 -6.57 -13.14
N LYS A 85 -23.85 -7.07 -12.60
CA LYS A 85 -24.02 -7.25 -11.15
C LYS A 85 -23.20 -8.44 -10.65
N ASP A 86 -23.20 -9.53 -11.41
CA ASP A 86 -22.40 -10.72 -11.09
C ASP A 86 -20.90 -10.43 -11.12
N ALA A 87 -20.45 -9.59 -12.07
CA ALA A 87 -19.07 -9.12 -12.14
C ALA A 87 -18.66 -8.35 -10.88
N LEU A 88 -19.50 -7.41 -10.43
CA LEU A 88 -19.23 -6.61 -9.24
C LEU A 88 -19.27 -7.46 -7.97
N ALA A 89 -20.23 -8.37 -7.84
CA ALA A 89 -20.32 -9.29 -6.71
C ALA A 89 -19.08 -10.20 -6.62
N PHE A 90 -18.63 -10.75 -7.75
CA PHE A 90 -17.43 -11.57 -7.82
C PHE A 90 -16.17 -10.80 -7.41
N GLN A 91 -15.96 -9.60 -7.94
CA GLN A 91 -14.80 -8.78 -7.61
C GLN A 91 -14.82 -8.30 -6.15
N THR A 92 -16.01 -7.99 -5.63
CA THR A 92 -16.21 -7.63 -4.22
C THR A 92 -15.84 -8.78 -3.30
N LYS A 93 -16.22 -10.02 -3.66
CA LYS A 93 -15.83 -11.22 -2.92
C LYS A 93 -14.30 -11.38 -2.88
N LEU A 94 -13.65 -11.33 -4.04
CA LEU A 94 -12.19 -11.43 -4.14
C LEU A 94 -11.49 -10.35 -3.31
N PHE A 95 -12.02 -9.13 -3.36
CA PHE A 95 -11.52 -8.01 -2.58
C PHE A 95 -11.63 -8.27 -1.07
N LEU A 96 -12.78 -8.78 -0.58
CA LEU A 96 -12.95 -9.11 0.82
C LEU A 96 -12.03 -10.24 1.30
N ASP A 97 -11.80 -11.24 0.47
CA ASP A 97 -10.85 -12.32 0.77
C ASP A 97 -9.43 -11.76 0.97
N LEU A 98 -9.03 -10.79 0.14
CA LEU A 98 -7.75 -10.08 0.31
C LEU A 98 -7.72 -9.23 1.59
N VAL A 99 -8.79 -8.47 1.87
CA VAL A 99 -8.89 -7.65 3.08
C VAL A 99 -8.75 -8.50 4.34
N GLN A 100 -9.34 -9.70 4.35
CA GLN A 100 -9.25 -10.61 5.48
C GLN A 100 -7.80 -11.03 5.75
N VAL A 101 -7.03 -11.36 4.71
CA VAL A 101 -5.60 -11.70 4.84
C VAL A 101 -4.80 -10.51 5.38
N HIS A 102 -5.15 -9.29 5.00
CA HIS A 102 -4.46 -8.08 5.46
C HIS A 102 -4.93 -7.55 6.83
N SER A 103 -6.02 -8.07 7.38
CA SER A 103 -6.66 -7.54 8.60
C SER A 103 -5.78 -7.54 9.85
N SER A 104 -4.82 -8.47 9.94
CA SER A 104 -3.90 -8.59 11.07
C SER A 104 -2.67 -7.68 11.00
N LEU A 105 -2.33 -7.19 9.80
CA LEU A 105 -1.13 -6.39 9.56
C LEU A 105 -1.10 -5.06 10.33
N PRO A 106 -2.21 -4.29 10.44
CA PRO A 106 -2.19 -3.04 11.21
C PRO A 106 -1.83 -3.24 12.69
N ALA A 107 -2.34 -4.31 13.30
CA ALA A 107 -2.03 -4.65 14.69
C ALA A 107 -0.56 -5.07 14.86
N LEU A 108 -0.09 -5.97 13.98
CA LEU A 108 1.32 -6.39 13.94
C LEU A 108 2.25 -5.18 13.79
N ARG A 109 1.95 -4.29 12.84
CA ARG A 109 2.71 -3.07 12.56
C ARG A 109 2.71 -2.10 13.76
N SER A 110 1.58 -1.90 14.41
CA SER A 110 1.47 -1.04 15.60
C SER A 110 2.38 -1.53 16.73
N TYR A 111 2.35 -2.85 17.02
CA TYR A 111 3.24 -3.42 18.02
C TYR A 111 4.70 -3.26 17.64
N ILE A 112 5.09 -3.62 16.41
CA ILE A 112 6.49 -3.53 15.98
C ILE A 112 7.01 -2.07 16.11
N LYS A 113 6.22 -1.06 15.72
CA LYS A 113 6.62 0.36 15.84
C LYS A 113 6.85 0.86 17.27
N LEU A 114 6.17 0.28 18.25
CA LEU A 114 6.24 0.73 19.65
C LEU A 114 7.49 0.24 20.38
N TYR A 115 8.14 -0.80 19.86
CA TYR A 115 9.30 -1.40 20.51
C TYR A 115 10.58 -1.14 19.72
N ARG A 116 11.71 -1.14 20.42
CA ARG A 116 13.05 -1.20 19.78
C ARG A 116 13.40 -2.65 19.39
N SER A 117 12.96 -3.59 20.21
CA SER A 117 13.07 -5.02 19.98
C SER A 117 11.94 -5.74 20.71
N ILE A 118 11.35 -6.74 20.09
CA ILE A 118 10.28 -7.54 20.68
C ILE A 118 10.50 -9.03 20.40
N ASP A 119 10.27 -9.85 21.42
CA ASP A 119 10.31 -11.30 21.32
C ASP A 119 9.03 -11.82 20.64
N ALA A 120 9.14 -12.79 19.73
CA ALA A 120 8.01 -13.37 19.01
C ALA A 120 6.99 -13.98 19.99
N ALA A 121 7.45 -14.56 21.10
CA ALA A 121 6.58 -15.07 22.15
C ALA A 121 5.75 -13.96 22.83
N LYS A 122 6.31 -12.77 23.01
CA LYS A 122 5.57 -11.62 23.56
C LYS A 122 4.56 -11.08 22.55
N LEU A 123 4.92 -11.01 21.27
CA LEU A 123 4.02 -10.54 20.22
C LEU A 123 2.86 -11.53 19.99
N ALA A 124 3.12 -12.83 20.08
CA ALA A 124 2.13 -13.91 20.07
C ALA A 124 1.10 -13.76 21.21
N ARG A 125 1.57 -13.46 22.43
CA ARG A 125 0.69 -13.19 23.59
C ARG A 125 -0.21 -11.97 23.37
N PHE A 126 0.32 -10.88 22.80
CA PHE A 126 -0.50 -9.69 22.52
C PHE A 126 -1.57 -9.95 21.46
N ARG A 127 -1.32 -10.85 20.52
CA ARG A 127 -2.25 -11.19 19.44
C ARG A 127 -3.09 -12.43 19.70
N SER A 128 -2.94 -13.07 20.87
CA SER A 128 -3.59 -14.34 21.20
C SER A 128 -3.45 -15.40 20.08
N THR A 129 -2.27 -15.46 19.46
CA THR A 129 -1.96 -16.31 18.30
C THR A 129 -0.73 -17.16 18.60
N ASP A 130 -0.48 -18.21 17.82
CA ASP A 130 0.72 -19.03 17.96
C ASP A 130 2.01 -18.31 17.53
N VAL A 131 3.14 -18.68 18.13
CA VAL A 131 4.46 -18.12 17.84
C VAL A 131 4.85 -18.39 16.40
N ALA A 132 4.60 -19.59 15.88
CA ALA A 132 4.93 -19.95 14.50
C ALA A 132 4.16 -19.10 13.48
N ALA A 133 2.89 -18.81 13.74
CA ALA A 133 2.07 -17.97 12.87
C ALA A 133 2.55 -16.51 12.86
N VAL A 134 2.96 -15.97 14.01
CA VAL A 134 3.54 -14.63 14.10
C VAL A 134 4.85 -14.53 13.33
N VAL A 135 5.72 -15.53 13.46
CA VAL A 135 7.00 -15.57 12.74
C VAL A 135 6.77 -15.66 11.23
N ALA A 136 5.84 -16.52 10.78
CA ALA A 136 5.49 -16.65 9.37
C ALA A 136 4.96 -15.34 8.78
N GLU A 137 4.08 -14.63 9.50
CA GLU A 137 3.53 -13.35 9.05
C GLU A 137 4.61 -12.24 9.02
N ALA A 138 5.50 -12.21 10.02
CA ALA A 138 6.63 -11.28 10.04
C ALA A 138 7.60 -11.58 8.88
N MET A 139 7.89 -12.85 8.59
CA MET A 139 8.71 -13.22 7.43
C MET A 139 8.04 -12.79 6.11
N HIS A 140 6.74 -13.02 5.95
CA HIS A 140 6.00 -12.58 4.77
C HIS A 140 6.08 -11.05 4.61
N LEU A 141 5.85 -10.30 5.68
CA LEU A 141 5.97 -8.85 5.69
C LEU A 141 7.38 -8.40 5.28
N LYS A 142 8.43 -9.10 5.73
CA LYS A 142 9.81 -8.78 5.37
C LYS A 142 10.10 -9.01 3.88
N VAL A 143 9.59 -10.09 3.29
CA VAL A 143 9.77 -10.38 1.86
C VAL A 143 9.05 -9.36 0.98
N VAL A 144 7.88 -8.90 1.42
CA VAL A 144 7.05 -7.94 0.70
C VAL A 144 7.47 -6.48 0.98
N ALA A 145 8.20 -6.23 2.06
CA ALA A 145 8.59 -4.90 2.53
C ALA A 145 9.25 -4.05 1.45
N ASP A 146 10.19 -4.63 0.69
CA ASP A 146 10.93 -3.92 -0.36
C ASP A 146 10.05 -3.56 -1.56
N LYS A 147 9.00 -4.34 -1.85
CA LYS A 147 8.05 -4.06 -2.93
C LYS A 147 7.02 -2.99 -2.56
N VAL A 148 6.64 -2.95 -1.28
CA VAL A 148 5.52 -2.13 -0.79
C VAL A 148 6.01 -0.86 -0.08
N ASN A 149 7.33 -0.60 -0.12
CA ASN A 149 7.97 0.53 0.54
C ASN A 149 7.52 0.62 2.01
N SER A 150 7.62 -0.52 2.71
CA SER A 150 7.20 -0.64 4.10
C SER A 150 7.91 0.41 4.94
N ASP A 151 7.14 1.13 5.74
CA ASP A 151 7.66 2.11 6.70
C ASP A 151 8.24 1.45 7.96
N VAL A 152 8.05 0.14 8.12
CA VAL A 152 8.64 -0.64 9.21
C VAL A 152 9.74 -1.53 8.65
N HIS A 153 10.94 -1.33 9.19
CA HIS A 153 12.13 -2.12 8.88
C HIS A 153 12.52 -2.92 10.12
N PHE A 154 12.67 -4.23 9.97
CA PHE A 154 13.10 -5.09 11.05
C PHE A 154 13.94 -6.25 10.55
N TYR A 155 14.63 -6.89 11.49
CA TYR A 155 15.37 -8.12 11.31
C TYR A 155 14.84 -9.17 12.29
N LEU A 156 14.71 -10.40 11.81
CA LEU A 156 14.41 -11.55 12.64
C LEU A 156 15.73 -12.24 13.00
N THR A 157 16.04 -12.38 14.27
CA THR A 157 17.16 -13.20 14.76
C THR A 157 16.61 -14.26 15.70
N ASN A 158 16.52 -15.50 15.22
CA ASN A 158 15.79 -16.58 15.89
C ASN A 158 14.34 -16.14 16.17
N ASP A 159 13.97 -15.91 17.44
CA ASP A 159 12.66 -15.43 17.86
C ASP A 159 12.63 -13.93 18.21
N LEU A 160 13.75 -13.22 18.09
CA LEU A 160 13.81 -11.79 18.40
C LEU A 160 13.63 -10.94 17.15
N ILE A 161 12.57 -10.12 17.14
CA ILE A 161 12.33 -9.09 16.12
C ILE A 161 13.04 -7.82 16.57
N LYS A 162 14.10 -7.41 15.85
CA LYS A 162 14.82 -6.16 16.07
C LYS A 162 14.33 -5.12 15.07
N ILE A 163 13.79 -4.01 15.58
CA ILE A 163 13.35 -2.90 14.73
C ILE A 163 14.56 -2.04 14.42
N ASP A 164 14.71 -1.72 13.14
CA ASP A 164 15.74 -0.79 12.64
C ASP A 164 15.05 0.50 12.20
N GLU A 165 15.79 1.61 12.26
CA GLU A 165 15.27 2.86 11.74
C GLU A 165 15.06 2.72 10.23
N GLN A 166 13.97 3.29 9.72
CA GLN A 166 13.71 3.33 8.28
C GLN A 166 14.94 3.94 7.61
N LYS A 167 15.59 3.16 6.75
CA LYS A 167 16.74 3.63 5.97
C LYS A 167 16.21 4.83 5.19
N ARG A 168 16.57 6.05 5.61
CA ARG A 168 16.18 7.26 4.89
C ARG A 168 16.69 7.05 3.48
N GLU A 169 15.81 6.84 2.53
CA GLU A 169 16.20 6.96 1.14
C GLU A 169 16.73 8.39 1.02
N GLN A 170 18.03 8.53 0.87
CA GLN A 170 18.57 9.73 0.28
C GLN A 170 17.99 9.74 -1.13
N ARG A 171 16.82 10.35 -1.27
CA ARG A 171 16.06 10.51 -2.51
C ARG A 171 16.97 11.03 -3.65
N ASN A 172 18.02 11.75 -3.27
CA ASN A 172 19.03 12.28 -4.18
C ASN A 172 20.37 11.51 -4.13
N GLY A 173 20.63 10.67 -3.13
CA GLY A 173 21.92 10.00 -2.92
C GLY A 173 22.26 9.00 -4.01
N GLN A 174 21.29 8.15 -4.37
CA GLN A 174 21.42 7.23 -5.51
C GLN A 174 21.67 7.98 -6.82
N TYR A 175 20.94 9.09 -7.04
CA TYR A 175 21.13 9.95 -8.20
C TYR A 175 22.55 10.54 -8.24
N PHE A 176 23.03 11.13 -7.13
CA PHE A 176 24.37 11.67 -7.04
C PHE A 176 25.45 10.60 -7.21
N LEU A 177 25.32 9.43 -6.57
CA LEU A 177 26.27 8.33 -6.72
C LEU A 177 26.34 7.84 -8.16
N SER A 178 25.19 7.71 -8.83
CA SER A 178 25.14 7.33 -10.24
C SER A 178 25.82 8.36 -11.15
N GLN A 179 25.65 9.65 -10.85
CA GLN A 179 26.22 10.74 -11.64
C GLN A 179 27.72 10.92 -11.40
N ILE A 180 28.17 10.75 -10.15
CA ILE A 180 29.60 10.72 -9.79
C ILE A 180 30.29 9.56 -10.51
N ALA A 181 29.70 8.36 -10.50
CA ALA A 181 30.25 7.21 -11.21
C ALA A 181 30.35 7.44 -12.74
N LYS A 182 29.35 8.12 -13.34
CA LYS A 182 29.41 8.52 -14.75
C LYS A 182 30.53 9.53 -15.02
N LEU A 183 30.68 10.54 -14.17
CA LEU A 183 31.75 11.54 -14.28
C LEU A 183 33.13 10.89 -14.15
N GLN A 184 33.32 9.99 -13.18
CA GLN A 184 34.57 9.28 -12.99
C GLN A 184 34.97 8.49 -14.25
N ARG A 185 34.03 7.79 -14.88
CA ARG A 185 34.29 7.08 -16.14
C ARG A 185 34.74 8.00 -17.26
N VAL A 186 34.15 9.20 -17.36
CA VAL A 186 34.56 10.19 -18.37
C VAL A 186 35.98 10.69 -18.08
N VAL A 187 36.29 10.99 -16.82
CA VAL A 187 37.62 11.42 -16.38
C VAL A 187 38.68 10.34 -16.67
N ASP A 188 38.39 9.08 -16.35
CA ASP A 188 39.28 7.95 -16.62
C ASP A 188 39.51 7.76 -18.13
N THR A 189 38.48 7.97 -18.95
CA THR A 189 38.58 7.89 -20.43
C THR A 189 39.45 9.02 -20.99
N CYS A 190 39.28 10.25 -20.49
CA CYS A 190 40.10 11.39 -20.90
C CYS A 190 41.57 11.21 -20.48
N HIS A 191 41.83 10.68 -19.28
CA HIS A 191 43.18 10.35 -18.82
C HIS A 191 43.83 9.22 -19.64
N ALA A 192 43.06 8.23 -20.08
CA ALA A 192 43.57 7.18 -20.96
C ALA A 192 43.93 7.71 -22.34
N GLN A 193 43.23 8.73 -22.85
CA GLN A 193 43.52 9.35 -24.15
C GLN A 193 44.75 10.26 -24.13
N THR A 194 45.04 10.93 -23.00
CA THR A 194 46.23 11.80 -22.89
C THR A 194 47.56 11.06 -22.75
N HIS A 195 47.54 9.76 -22.42
CA HIS A 195 48.74 8.90 -22.38
C HIS A 195 49.07 8.22 -23.73
N VAL A 196 48.26 8.43 -24.77
CA VAL A 196 48.44 7.82 -26.11
C VAL A 196 48.95 8.84 -27.15
N LEU A 197 49.14 10.11 -26.75
CA LEU A 197 49.84 11.15 -27.52
C LEU A 197 51.24 11.38 -26.94
#